data_AF-A0A401L799-F1
#
_entry.id   AF-A0A401L799-F1
#
_cell.length_a   1.000
_cell.length_b   1.000
_cell.length_c   1.000
_cell.angle_alpha   90.00
_cell.angle_beta   90.00
_cell.angle_gamma   90.00
#
_symmetry.space_group_name_H-M   'P 1'
#
loop_
_entity.id
_entity.type
_entity.pdbx_description
1 polymer ?
#
loop_
_entity_poly.entity_id
_entity_poly.type
_entity_poly.pdbx_seq_one_letter_code
_entity_poly.pdbx_strand_id
1 'polypeptide(L)'
;MEATNGYNHEEWETYYEWEPELAAFHQQAQDEQDLMLMHISERDICASVLFGKLIKIESLDRLCDIQSGLTDFDDSMHFLGQIDFYHVVAEPRAWRHQTAIDQLLVDLCSQLEVLVYIVDSAFEFSPVHAEQMILNDYVKWRWSLCRVMIDELKLRVDDLAMNFQHWARVTPGEYADIFPANPLDQEKETKASEAPEVERLTQIGAVAFN
;
A
#
# COMPACT_ATOMS: atom_id res chain seq x y z
N MET A 1 -28.94 -38.92 26.36
CA MET A 1 -27.60 -39.01 25.74
C MET A 1 -27.23 -37.57 25.42
N GLU A 2 -26.50 -36.94 26.33
CA GLU A 2 -25.92 -35.62 26.10
C GLU A 2 -24.72 -35.82 25.18
N ALA A 3 -24.78 -35.27 23.97
CA ALA A 3 -23.61 -35.12 23.13
C ALA A 3 -22.77 -34.01 23.77
N THR A 4 -21.81 -34.38 24.61
CA THR A 4 -20.75 -33.47 25.02
C THR A 4 -20.01 -33.06 23.74
N ASN A 5 -20.22 -31.81 23.30
CA ASN A 5 -19.38 -31.14 22.32
C ASN A 5 -17.96 -31.08 22.89
N GLY A 6 -17.21 -32.16 22.72
CA GLY A 6 -15.78 -32.18 22.85
C GLY A 6 -15.21 -31.38 21.68
N TYR A 7 -15.24 -30.05 21.80
CA TYR A 7 -14.37 -29.20 21.01
C TYR A 7 -12.94 -29.67 21.27
N ASN A 8 -12.23 -30.01 20.21
CA ASN A 8 -11.05 -30.85 20.23
C ASN A 8 -9.88 -30.07 20.86
N HIS A 9 -9.54 -30.33 22.13
CA HIS A 9 -8.55 -29.57 22.93
C HIS A 9 -7.19 -29.38 22.22
N GLU A 10 -6.82 -30.29 21.30
CA GLU A 10 -5.62 -30.25 20.46
C GLU A 10 -5.66 -29.16 19.36
N GLU A 11 -6.83 -28.88 18.77
CA GLU A 11 -6.97 -27.79 17.78
C GLU A 11 -6.75 -26.41 18.44
N TRP A 12 -7.08 -26.30 19.73
CA TRP A 12 -6.92 -25.07 20.51
C TRP A 12 -5.48 -24.81 20.94
N GLU A 13 -4.73 -25.83 21.38
CA GLU A 13 -3.29 -25.68 21.66
C GLU A 13 -2.53 -25.32 20.38
N THR A 14 -2.89 -25.95 19.26
CA THR A 14 -2.32 -25.61 17.95
C THR A 14 -2.63 -24.15 17.56
N TYR A 15 -3.83 -23.61 17.82
CA TYR A 15 -4.09 -22.21 17.51
C TYR A 15 -3.23 -21.22 18.32
N TYR A 16 -3.11 -21.43 19.64
CA TYR A 16 -2.31 -20.57 20.51
C TYR A 16 -0.80 -20.69 20.27
N GLU A 17 -0.33 -21.82 19.73
CA GLU A 17 1.07 -21.98 19.29
C GLU A 17 1.39 -21.14 18.05
N TRP A 18 0.44 -20.97 17.14
CA TRP A 18 0.64 -20.24 15.88
C TRP A 18 0.30 -18.74 15.97
N GLU A 19 -0.48 -18.32 16.96
CA GLU A 19 -0.86 -16.93 17.17
C GLU A 19 0.35 -15.97 17.23
N PRO A 20 1.45 -16.27 17.95
CA PRO A 20 2.64 -15.40 17.94
C PRO A 20 3.36 -15.36 16.59
N GLU A 21 3.42 -16.49 15.88
CA GLU A 21 4.05 -16.56 14.55
C GLU A 21 3.23 -15.80 13.50
N LEU A 22 1.90 -15.90 13.57
CA LEU A 22 0.98 -15.15 12.71
C LEU A 22 1.05 -13.65 12.99
N ALA A 23 1.14 -13.26 14.28
CA ALA A 23 1.33 -11.86 14.67
C ALA A 23 2.68 -11.31 14.15
N ALA A 24 3.75 -12.09 14.25
CA ALA A 24 5.05 -11.72 13.69
C ALA A 24 5.01 -11.57 12.15
N PHE A 25 4.31 -12.47 11.46
CA PHE A 25 4.13 -12.39 10.01
C PHE A 25 3.31 -11.16 9.59
N HIS A 26 2.23 -10.85 10.31
CA HIS A 26 1.44 -9.63 10.07
C HIS A 26 2.26 -8.36 10.31
N GLN A 27 3.07 -8.33 11.37
CA GLN A 27 3.94 -7.17 11.63
C GLN A 27 4.96 -6.99 10.51
N GLN A 28 5.62 -8.07 10.08
CA GLN A 28 6.56 -8.00 8.96
C GLN A 28 5.88 -7.50 7.68
N ALA A 29 4.68 -7.98 7.38
CA ALA A 29 3.89 -7.56 6.23
C ALA A 29 3.54 -6.06 6.28
N GLN A 30 3.19 -5.54 7.47
CA GLN A 30 2.95 -4.12 7.69
C GLN A 30 4.23 -3.29 7.52
N ASP A 31 5.34 -3.72 8.10
CA ASP A 31 6.63 -3.04 7.98
C ASP A 31 7.10 -2.95 6.51
N GLU A 32 6.92 -4.03 5.74
CA GLU A 32 7.21 -4.08 4.30
C GLU A 32 6.30 -3.13 3.51
N GLN A 33 5.01 -3.08 3.85
CA GLN A 33 4.06 -2.16 3.22
C GLN A 33 4.42 -0.71 3.52
N ASP A 34 4.71 -0.35 4.77
CA ASP A 34 5.10 1.00 5.17
C ASP A 34 6.37 1.46 4.44
N LEU A 35 7.37 0.57 4.33
CA LEU A 35 8.59 0.86 3.59
C LEU A 35 8.31 1.12 2.10
N MET A 36 7.46 0.30 1.48
CA MET A 36 7.04 0.49 0.09
C MET A 36 6.33 1.84 -0.09
N LEU A 37 5.40 2.21 0.80
CA LEU A 37 4.67 3.48 0.72
C LEU A 37 5.58 4.70 0.86
N MET A 38 6.60 4.62 1.71
CA MET A 38 7.67 5.63 1.77
C MET A 38 8.41 5.75 0.43
N HIS A 39 8.81 4.62 -0.15
CA HIS A 39 9.52 4.62 -1.43
C HIS A 39 8.69 5.18 -2.59
N ILE A 40 7.37 4.94 -2.60
CA ILE A 40 6.48 5.53 -3.61
C ILE A 40 6.58 7.07 -3.57
N SER A 41 6.55 7.66 -2.38
CA SER A 41 6.66 9.11 -2.19
C SER A 41 8.02 9.65 -2.66
N GLU A 42 9.10 8.93 -2.37
CA GLU A 42 10.44 9.29 -2.84
C GLU A 42 10.57 9.20 -4.37
N ARG A 43 9.95 8.17 -4.97
CA ARG A 43 9.98 7.94 -6.42
C ARG A 43 9.14 8.93 -7.19
N ASP A 44 8.02 9.37 -6.63
CA ASP A 44 7.22 10.48 -7.17
C ASP A 44 8.09 11.74 -7.36
N ILE A 45 8.77 12.14 -6.27
CA ILE A 45 9.68 13.29 -6.26
C ILE A 45 10.83 13.06 -7.25
N CYS A 46 11.43 11.86 -7.26
CA CYS A 46 12.53 11.52 -8.15
C CYS A 46 12.11 11.64 -9.63
N ALA A 47 11.00 11.01 -10.02
CA ALA A 47 10.46 11.07 -11.38
C ALA A 47 10.19 12.50 -11.80
N SER A 48 9.53 13.29 -10.95
CA SER A 48 9.25 14.72 -11.17
C SER A 48 10.52 15.52 -11.45
N VAL A 49 11.59 15.30 -10.67
CA VAL A 49 12.89 15.95 -10.87
C VAL A 49 13.52 15.53 -12.20
N LEU A 50 13.47 14.25 -12.57
CA LEU A 50 14.04 13.75 -13.81
C LEU A 50 13.29 14.27 -15.04
N PHE A 51 11.95 14.28 -15.03
CA PHE A 51 11.15 14.94 -16.06
C PHE A 51 11.54 16.41 -16.19
N GLY A 52 11.65 17.12 -15.06
CA GLY A 52 12.04 18.54 -15.03
C GLY A 52 13.43 18.80 -15.61
N LYS A 53 14.35 17.83 -15.59
CA LYS A 53 15.63 17.92 -16.31
C LYS A 53 15.44 17.75 -17.81
N LEU A 54 14.69 16.73 -18.22
CA LEU A 54 14.51 16.38 -19.64
C LEU A 54 13.71 17.46 -20.41
N ILE A 55 12.66 18.03 -19.81
CA ILE A 55 11.80 19.06 -20.45
C ILE A 55 12.58 20.36 -20.75
N LYS A 56 13.64 20.66 -19.98
CA LYS A 56 14.48 21.84 -20.23
C LYS A 56 15.24 21.77 -21.56
N ILE A 57 15.24 20.61 -22.21
CA ILE A 57 15.93 20.36 -23.46
C ILE A 57 14.90 20.42 -24.58
N GLU A 58 14.70 21.61 -25.15
CA GLU A 58 13.59 21.87 -26.10
C GLU A 58 13.54 20.90 -27.29
N SER A 59 14.69 20.48 -27.81
CA SER A 59 14.78 19.54 -28.93
C SER A 59 14.27 18.15 -28.55
N LEU A 60 14.57 17.69 -27.34
CA LEU A 60 14.11 16.42 -26.80
C LEU A 60 12.62 16.48 -26.49
N ASP A 61 12.16 17.55 -25.83
CA ASP A 61 10.74 17.73 -25.51
C ASP A 61 9.88 17.80 -26.76
N ARG A 62 10.30 18.53 -27.80
CA ARG A 62 9.58 18.56 -29.09
C ARG A 62 9.53 17.18 -29.78
N LEU A 63 10.56 16.37 -29.62
CA LEU A 63 10.64 15.07 -30.27
C LEU A 63 9.77 14.02 -29.58
N CYS A 64 9.77 14.05 -28.25
CA CYS A 64 9.20 13.01 -27.40
C CYS A 64 7.87 13.42 -26.75
N ASP A 65 7.55 14.71 -26.73
CA ASP A 65 6.42 15.29 -25.98
C ASP A 65 6.52 14.92 -24.48
N ILE A 66 7.64 15.31 -23.86
CA ILE A 66 7.90 14.97 -22.46
C ILE A 66 6.94 15.73 -21.55
N GLN A 67 6.62 16.96 -21.90
CA GLN A 67 5.66 17.77 -21.16
C GLN A 67 4.29 17.09 -21.04
N SER A 68 3.78 16.47 -22.12
CA SER A 68 2.53 15.69 -22.02
C SER A 68 2.70 14.47 -21.10
N GLY A 69 3.84 13.77 -21.17
CA GLY A 69 4.14 12.65 -20.28
C GLY A 69 4.19 13.05 -18.79
N LEU A 70 4.83 14.17 -18.48
CA LEU A 70 4.85 14.72 -17.11
C LEU A 70 3.44 15.09 -16.66
N THR A 71 2.63 15.71 -17.52
CA THR A 71 1.26 16.10 -17.17
C THR A 71 0.41 14.87 -16.82
N ASP A 72 0.47 13.81 -17.65
CA ASP A 72 -0.23 12.55 -17.38
C ASP A 72 0.23 11.90 -16.06
N PHE A 73 1.54 11.97 -15.77
CA PHE A 73 2.13 11.46 -14.54
C PHE A 73 1.67 12.25 -13.31
N ASP A 74 1.81 13.58 -13.33
CA ASP A 74 1.46 14.48 -12.24
C ASP A 74 -0.03 14.38 -11.90
N ASP A 75 -0.91 14.32 -12.91
CA ASP A 75 -2.35 14.14 -12.70
C ASP A 75 -2.64 12.81 -11.97
N SER A 76 -1.95 11.74 -12.35
CA SER A 76 -2.09 10.42 -11.74
C SER A 76 -1.63 10.41 -10.29
N MET A 77 -0.44 10.94 -10.01
CA MET A 77 0.11 10.99 -8.65
C MET A 77 -0.69 11.93 -7.75
N HIS A 78 -1.12 13.07 -8.29
CA HIS A 78 -1.98 14.00 -7.56
C HIS A 78 -3.31 13.37 -7.17
N PHE A 79 -3.96 12.64 -8.08
CA PHE A 79 -5.21 11.94 -7.78
C PHE A 79 -5.02 10.90 -6.66
N LEU A 80 -3.95 10.08 -6.72
CA LEU A 80 -3.65 9.10 -5.68
C LEU A 80 -3.47 9.74 -4.30
N GLY A 81 -2.83 10.92 -4.25
CA GLY A 81 -2.74 11.74 -3.05
C GLY A 81 -4.09 12.27 -2.56
N GLN A 82 -4.96 12.72 -3.48
CA GLN A 82 -6.29 13.25 -3.12
C GLN A 82 -7.21 12.21 -2.46
N ILE A 83 -7.09 10.95 -2.87
CA ILE A 83 -7.92 9.87 -2.31
C ILE A 83 -7.27 9.19 -1.10
N ASP A 84 -6.16 9.73 -0.59
CA ASP A 84 -5.36 9.14 0.48
C ASP A 84 -5.02 7.66 0.23
N PHE A 85 -4.78 7.31 -1.04
CA PHE A 85 -4.66 5.90 -1.47
C PHE A 85 -3.59 5.13 -0.70
N TYR A 86 -2.48 5.81 -0.42
CA TYR A 86 -1.32 5.26 0.27
C TYR A 86 -1.50 5.15 1.79
N HIS A 87 -2.56 5.73 2.36
CA HIS A 87 -2.90 5.58 3.78
C HIS A 87 -3.90 4.44 4.03
N VAL A 88 -4.35 3.74 2.96
CA VAL A 88 -5.24 2.59 3.09
C VAL A 88 -4.43 1.37 3.54
N VAL A 89 -4.44 1.14 4.85
CA VAL A 89 -3.87 -0.02 5.53
C VAL A 89 -5.00 -1.03 5.79
N ALA A 90 -4.72 -2.33 5.66
CA ALA A 90 -5.65 -3.46 5.90
C ALA A 90 -6.64 -3.87 4.78
N GLU A 91 -6.50 -3.37 3.55
CA GLU A 91 -7.27 -3.89 2.39
C GLU A 91 -6.35 -4.63 1.40
N PRO A 92 -6.45 -5.97 1.28
CA PRO A 92 -5.59 -6.75 0.37
C PRO A 92 -5.65 -6.30 -1.09
N ARG A 93 -6.80 -5.74 -1.52
CA ARG A 93 -6.91 -5.14 -2.87
C ARG A 93 -6.06 -3.89 -2.99
N ALA A 94 -6.07 -3.01 -1.99
CA ALA A 94 -5.25 -1.80 -1.96
C ALA A 94 -3.76 -2.17 -2.07
N TRP A 95 -3.29 -3.16 -1.31
CA TRP A 95 -1.90 -3.63 -1.39
C TRP A 95 -1.53 -3.97 -2.84
N ARG A 96 -2.31 -4.82 -3.52
CA ARG A 96 -1.99 -5.22 -4.91
C ARG A 96 -1.82 -4.03 -5.85
N HIS A 97 -2.67 -3.02 -5.72
CA HIS A 97 -2.55 -1.80 -6.51
C HIS A 97 -1.35 -0.96 -6.08
N GLN A 98 -1.09 -0.82 -4.76
CA GLN A 98 0.09 -0.10 -4.24
C GLN A 98 1.40 -0.73 -4.72
N THR A 99 1.54 -2.06 -4.67
CA THR A 99 2.75 -2.75 -5.18
C THR A 99 2.88 -2.63 -6.70
N ALA A 100 1.77 -2.71 -7.45
CA ALA A 100 1.83 -2.52 -8.89
C ALA A 100 2.27 -1.10 -9.26
N ILE A 101 1.74 -0.08 -8.57
CA ILE A 101 2.13 1.32 -8.75
C ILE A 101 3.59 1.52 -8.33
N ASP A 102 4.02 0.94 -7.21
CA ASP A 102 5.41 1.02 -6.76
C ASP A 102 6.38 0.48 -7.82
N GLN A 103 6.08 -0.68 -8.39
CA GLN A 103 6.91 -1.28 -9.44
C GLN A 103 6.93 -0.42 -10.70
N LEU A 104 5.80 0.16 -11.11
CA LEU A 104 5.76 1.09 -12.24
C LEU A 104 6.64 2.33 -11.99
N LEU A 105 6.63 2.86 -10.77
CA LEU A 105 7.46 4.00 -10.39
C LEU A 105 8.96 3.65 -10.35
N VAL A 106 9.31 2.45 -9.86
CA VAL A 106 10.69 1.93 -9.92
C VAL A 106 11.18 1.90 -11.37
N ASP A 107 10.38 1.27 -12.24
CA ASP A 107 10.77 1.08 -13.64
C ASP A 107 10.83 2.41 -14.39
N LEU A 108 9.87 3.30 -14.15
CA LEU A 108 9.83 4.65 -14.73
C LEU A 108 11.05 5.47 -14.32
N CYS A 109 11.35 5.55 -13.02
CA CYS A 109 12.54 6.23 -12.52
C CYS A 109 13.82 5.68 -13.17
N SER A 110 13.95 4.35 -13.25
CA SER A 110 15.10 3.73 -13.89
C SER A 110 15.26 4.12 -15.37
N GLN A 111 14.16 4.16 -16.14
CA GLN A 111 14.22 4.61 -17.54
C GLN A 111 14.55 6.10 -17.67
N LEU A 112 13.96 6.94 -16.81
CA LEU A 112 14.21 8.37 -16.80
C LEU A 112 15.67 8.70 -16.43
N GLU A 113 16.24 8.01 -15.44
CA GLU A 113 17.65 8.15 -15.05
C GLU A 113 18.58 7.82 -16.21
N VAL A 114 18.30 6.74 -16.94
CA VAL A 114 19.10 6.36 -18.12
C VAL A 114 18.98 7.41 -19.22
N LEU A 115 17.79 7.96 -19.47
CA LEU A 115 17.60 9.04 -20.43
C LEU A 115 18.38 10.29 -20.05
N VAL A 116 18.27 10.72 -18.79
CA VAL A 116 19.04 11.87 -18.26
C VAL A 116 20.53 11.62 -18.43
N TYR A 117 21.02 10.43 -18.06
CA TYR A 117 22.43 10.08 -18.19
C TYR A 117 22.92 10.16 -19.64
N ILE A 118 22.18 9.60 -20.60
CA ILE A 118 22.54 9.64 -22.03
C ILE A 118 22.65 11.08 -22.51
N VAL A 119 21.67 11.90 -22.17
CA VAL A 119 21.59 13.27 -22.66
C VAL A 119 22.65 14.15 -21.99
N ASP A 120 22.80 14.08 -20.67
CA ASP A 120 23.84 14.80 -19.92
C ASP A 120 25.24 14.44 -20.46
N SER A 121 25.52 13.14 -20.63
CA SER A 121 26.80 12.68 -21.20
C SER A 121 27.03 13.24 -22.60
N ALA A 122 26.00 13.33 -23.44
CA ALA A 122 26.15 13.87 -24.79
C ALA A 122 26.45 15.38 -24.79
N PHE A 123 25.86 16.13 -23.85
CA PHE A 123 26.13 17.56 -23.66
C PHE A 123 27.54 17.83 -23.10
N GLU A 124 28.13 16.90 -22.33
CA GLU A 124 29.53 16.99 -21.90
C GLU A 124 30.51 16.95 -23.08
N PHE A 125 30.20 16.21 -24.15
CA PHE A 125 31.07 16.13 -25.34
C PHE A 125 30.95 17.38 -26.21
N SER A 126 29.75 17.68 -26.71
CA SER A 126 29.46 18.95 -27.40
C SER A 126 27.95 19.13 -27.63
N PRO A 127 27.45 20.37 -27.73
CA PRO A 127 26.05 20.63 -28.05
C PRO A 127 25.59 20.01 -29.38
N VAL A 128 26.45 19.99 -30.40
CA VAL A 128 26.13 19.40 -31.71
C VAL A 128 25.98 17.88 -31.62
N HIS A 129 26.83 17.24 -30.82
CA HIS A 129 26.73 15.80 -30.57
C HIS A 129 25.48 15.45 -29.76
N ALA A 130 25.12 16.27 -28.77
CA ALA A 130 23.89 16.11 -28.00
C ALA A 130 22.65 16.16 -28.89
N GLU A 131 22.55 17.14 -29.80
CA GLU A 131 21.44 17.24 -30.75
C GLU A 131 21.35 16.02 -31.67
N GLN A 132 22.48 15.49 -32.13
CA GLN A 132 22.50 14.26 -32.92
C GLN A 132 22.07 13.04 -32.10
N MET A 133 22.44 12.99 -30.82
CA MET A 133 22.04 11.91 -29.91
C MET A 133 20.55 11.96 -29.59
N ILE A 134 19.97 13.16 -29.40
CA ILE A 134 18.53 13.34 -29.17
C ILE A 134 17.73 12.80 -30.36
N LEU A 135 18.21 13.00 -31.59
CA LEU A 135 17.55 12.50 -32.79
C LEU A 135 17.67 10.98 -32.99
N ASN A 136 18.48 10.29 -32.18
CA ASN A 136 18.71 8.86 -32.28
C ASN A 136 17.45 8.07 -31.90
N ASP A 137 17.13 7.04 -32.68
CA ASP A 137 15.97 6.16 -32.43
C ASP A 137 16.05 5.43 -31.09
N TYR A 138 17.25 5.23 -30.54
CA TYR A 138 17.43 4.69 -29.20
C TYR A 138 16.86 5.59 -28.11
N VAL A 139 16.99 6.93 -28.23
CA VAL A 139 16.40 7.89 -27.27
C VAL A 139 14.88 7.84 -27.36
N LYS A 140 14.32 7.80 -28.57
CA LYS A 140 12.88 7.65 -28.79
C LYS A 140 12.35 6.33 -28.22
N TRP A 141 13.08 5.23 -28.43
CA TRP A 141 12.72 3.93 -27.88
C TRP A 141 12.73 3.95 -26.35
N ARG A 142 13.76 4.52 -25.73
CA ARG A 142 13.81 4.67 -24.26
C ARG A 142 12.65 5.50 -23.74
N TRP A 143 12.33 6.62 -24.39
CA TRP A 143 11.16 7.41 -24.04
C TRP A 143 9.86 6.63 -24.20
N SER A 144 9.73 5.80 -25.24
CA SER A 144 8.54 4.96 -25.42
C SER A 144 8.33 3.98 -24.25
N LEU A 145 9.40 3.51 -23.60
CA LEU A 145 9.29 2.69 -22.38
C LEU A 145 8.72 3.51 -21.22
N CYS A 146 9.19 4.75 -21.03
CA CYS A 146 8.61 5.66 -20.05
C CYS A 146 7.12 5.90 -20.32
N ARG A 147 6.74 6.16 -21.58
CA ARG A 147 5.33 6.35 -21.95
C ARG A 147 4.46 5.15 -21.63
N VAL A 148 4.93 3.93 -21.92
CA VAL A 148 4.20 2.69 -21.56
C VAL A 148 3.96 2.62 -20.05
N MET A 149 4.94 2.99 -19.23
CA MET A 149 4.80 2.99 -17.76
C MET A 149 3.82 4.07 -17.28
N ILE A 150 3.86 5.26 -17.87
CA ILE A 150 2.93 6.37 -17.57
C ILE A 150 1.50 6.00 -17.98
N ASP A 151 1.32 5.42 -19.16
CA ASP A 151 0.01 5.01 -19.66
C ASP A 151 -0.59 3.88 -18.81
N GLU A 152 0.23 2.90 -18.39
CA GLU A 152 -0.22 1.85 -17.46
C GLU A 152 -0.53 2.43 -16.07
N LEU A 153 0.28 3.36 -15.55
CA LEU A 153 -0.01 4.04 -14.29
C LEU A 153 -1.37 4.74 -14.37
N LYS A 154 -1.60 5.51 -15.42
CA LYS A 154 -2.86 6.20 -15.66
C LYS A 154 -4.04 5.23 -15.70
N LEU A 155 -3.91 4.11 -16.43
CA LEU A 155 -4.95 3.09 -16.49
C LEU A 155 -5.27 2.50 -15.11
N ARG A 156 -4.25 2.26 -14.28
CA ARG A 156 -4.43 1.78 -12.90
C ARG A 156 -5.12 2.83 -12.03
N VAL A 157 -4.75 4.09 -12.18
CA VAL A 157 -5.36 5.20 -11.45
C VAL A 157 -6.81 5.42 -11.88
N ASP A 158 -7.12 5.30 -13.16
CA ASP A 158 -8.49 5.40 -13.68
C ASP A 158 -9.37 4.25 -13.14
N ASP A 159 -8.85 3.03 -13.08
CA ASP A 159 -9.54 1.89 -12.45
C ASP A 159 -9.81 2.13 -10.96
N LEU A 160 -8.82 2.67 -10.24
CA LEU A 160 -8.99 3.12 -8.87
C LEU A 160 -10.06 4.22 -8.79
N ALA A 161 -10.04 5.22 -9.66
CA ALA A 161 -11.02 6.31 -9.63
C ALA A 161 -12.47 5.81 -9.76
N MET A 162 -12.69 4.78 -10.57
CA MET A 162 -14.03 4.18 -10.75
C MET A 162 -14.44 3.30 -9.57
N ASN A 163 -13.51 2.51 -9.03
CA ASN A 163 -13.85 1.42 -8.13
C ASN A 163 -13.51 1.70 -6.65
N PHE A 164 -12.65 2.67 -6.36
CA PHE A 164 -12.10 2.94 -5.02
C PHE A 164 -13.18 3.13 -3.98
N GLN A 165 -14.18 3.98 -4.23
CA GLN A 165 -15.27 4.19 -3.26
C GLN A 165 -16.12 2.95 -3.02
N HIS A 166 -16.22 2.05 -4.01
CA HIS A 166 -17.02 0.84 -3.89
C HIS A 166 -16.32 -0.19 -3.00
N TRP A 167 -15.01 -0.40 -3.14
CA TRP A 167 -14.31 -1.38 -2.32
C TRP A 167 -13.70 -0.79 -1.03
N ALA A 168 -13.30 0.49 -1.00
CA ALA A 168 -12.82 1.16 0.21
C ALA A 168 -13.94 1.40 1.25
N ARG A 169 -15.22 1.40 0.83
CA ARG A 169 -16.39 1.39 1.73
C ARG A 169 -16.90 -0.01 2.05
N VAL A 170 -16.52 -1.02 1.27
CA VAL A 170 -16.86 -2.43 1.51
C VAL A 170 -15.70 -3.07 2.27
N THR A 171 -15.23 -2.37 3.29
CA THR A 171 -14.60 -3.00 4.46
C THR A 171 -15.74 -3.19 5.46
N PRO A 172 -16.44 -4.34 5.50
CA PRO A 172 -17.07 -4.72 6.74
C PRO A 172 -15.94 -4.89 7.77
N GLY A 173 -16.21 -4.39 8.98
CA GLY A 173 -15.20 -3.89 9.89
C GLY A 173 -14.12 -4.89 10.30
N GLU A 174 -12.96 -4.31 10.60
CA GLU A 174 -11.89 -4.90 11.39
C GLU A 174 -11.24 -6.14 10.73
N TYR A 175 -10.03 -6.49 11.16
CA TYR A 175 -9.37 -7.74 10.77
C TYR A 175 -10.23 -9.02 11.01
N ALA A 176 -11.39 -8.86 11.66
CA ALA A 176 -12.42 -9.84 11.93
C ALA A 176 -13.14 -10.42 10.68
N ASP A 177 -12.95 -9.88 9.48
CA ASP A 177 -13.64 -10.40 8.28
C ASP A 177 -12.76 -11.29 7.38
N ILE A 178 -11.43 -11.19 7.50
CA ILE A 178 -10.49 -12.13 6.87
C ILE A 178 -10.33 -13.39 7.75
N PHE A 179 -10.40 -13.20 9.07
CA PHE A 179 -10.54 -14.23 10.08
C PHE A 179 -11.75 -13.86 10.94
N PRO A 180 -12.89 -14.59 10.88
CA PRO A 180 -14.05 -14.30 11.73
C PRO A 180 -13.60 -14.04 13.17
N ALA A 181 -14.09 -12.96 13.79
CA ALA A 181 -13.81 -12.67 15.21
C ALA A 181 -13.94 -13.97 16.02
N ASN A 182 -12.87 -14.33 16.73
CA ASN A 182 -12.88 -15.56 17.51
C ASN A 182 -14.03 -15.45 18.52
N PRO A 183 -15.02 -16.37 18.52
CA PRO A 183 -16.14 -16.33 19.47
C PRO A 183 -15.72 -16.24 20.94
N LEU A 184 -14.45 -16.57 21.23
CA LEU A 184 -13.86 -16.59 22.56
C LEU A 184 -13.29 -15.23 23.04
N ASP A 185 -13.03 -14.27 22.16
CA ASP A 185 -12.63 -12.92 22.58
C ASP A 185 -13.80 -12.18 23.23
N GLN A 186 -15.02 -12.48 22.76
CA GLN A 186 -16.27 -12.01 23.35
C GLN A 186 -16.56 -12.68 24.71
N GLU A 187 -16.11 -13.92 24.93
CA GLU A 187 -16.22 -14.60 26.23
C GLU A 187 -15.28 -14.03 27.30
N LYS A 188 -14.10 -13.52 26.93
CA LYS A 188 -13.20 -12.87 27.90
C LYS A 188 -13.71 -11.51 28.34
N GLU A 189 -14.30 -10.72 27.45
CA GLU A 189 -14.94 -9.45 27.81
C GLU A 189 -16.19 -9.65 28.69
N THR A 190 -17.01 -10.67 28.39
CA THR A 190 -18.16 -11.02 29.24
C THR A 190 -17.75 -11.60 30.58
N LYS A 191 -16.71 -12.45 30.66
CA LYS A 191 -16.17 -12.97 31.93
C LYS A 191 -15.43 -11.91 32.76
N ALA A 192 -14.86 -10.88 32.13
CA ALA A 192 -14.30 -9.73 32.85
C ALA A 192 -15.41 -8.78 33.38
N SER A 193 -16.56 -8.73 32.70
CA SER A 193 -17.75 -8.01 33.15
C SER A 193 -18.60 -8.79 34.17
N GLU A 194 -18.40 -10.10 34.29
CA GLU A 194 -19.03 -10.98 35.29
C GLU A 194 -18.07 -11.29 36.46
N ALA A 195 -17.36 -10.28 36.97
CA ALA A 195 -16.84 -10.36 38.33
C ALA A 195 -18.04 -10.29 39.31
N PRO A 196 -18.20 -11.26 40.24
CA PRO A 196 -19.36 -11.27 41.12
C PRO A 196 -19.26 -10.12 42.13
N GLU A 197 -20.32 -9.32 42.18
CA GLU A 197 -20.63 -8.41 43.29
C GLU A 197 -20.56 -9.22 44.59
N VAL A 198 -19.55 -8.93 45.41
CA VAL A 198 -19.43 -9.48 46.76
C VAL A 198 -20.48 -8.80 47.63
N GLU A 199 -21.71 -9.33 47.64
CA GLU A 199 -22.66 -9.12 48.73
C GLU A 199 -23.54 -10.36 48.92
N ARG A 200 -23.24 -11.16 49.94
CA ARG A 200 -24.27 -11.89 50.70
C ARG A 200 -23.95 -11.92 52.18
N LEU A 201 -24.62 -11.01 52.89
CA LEU A 201 -25.23 -11.25 54.19
C LEU A 201 -26.05 -12.55 54.20
N THR A 202 -26.03 -13.31 55.30
CA THR A 202 -27.20 -13.94 55.97
C THR A 202 -26.72 -14.69 57.23
N GLN A 203 -27.12 -14.28 58.45
CA GLN A 203 -28.33 -14.71 59.21
C GLN A 203 -28.22 -16.17 59.73
N ILE A 204 -28.54 -16.62 60.97
CA ILE A 204 -29.45 -16.20 62.06
C ILE A 204 -29.12 -17.04 63.33
N GLY A 205 -29.30 -16.44 64.52
CA GLY A 205 -30.00 -17.05 65.68
C GLY A 205 -29.13 -17.45 66.89
N ALA A 206 -29.56 -17.35 68.15
CA ALA A 206 -30.80 -16.92 68.76
C ALA A 206 -30.54 -16.66 70.27
N VAL A 207 -31.15 -15.59 70.80
CA VAL A 207 -31.85 -15.50 72.10
C VAL A 207 -31.06 -15.49 73.44
N ALA A 208 -31.51 -14.54 74.27
CA ALA A 208 -31.01 -14.02 75.55
C ALA A 208 -31.07 -14.98 76.75
N PHE A 209 -30.34 -14.65 77.82
CA PHE A 209 -30.86 -14.63 79.20
C PHE A 209 -29.96 -13.78 80.13
N ASN A 210 -30.62 -12.82 80.80
CA ASN A 210 -30.30 -12.04 82.02
C ASN A 210 -29.05 -11.17 82.10
#